data_AF-A0A090T479-F1
#
_entry.id   AF-A0A090T479-F1
#
_cell.length_a   1.000
_cell.length_b   1.000
_cell.length_c   1.000
_cell.angle_alpha   90.00
_cell.angle_beta   90.00
_cell.angle_gamma   90.00
#
_symmetry.space_group_name_H-M   'P 1'
#
loop_
_entity.id
_entity.type
_entity.pdbx_description
1 polymer ?
#
loop_
_entity_poly.entity_id
_entity_poly.type
_entity_poly.pdbx_seq_one_letter_code
_entity_poly.pdbx_strand_id
1 'polypeptide(L)' 'MLGEVQPDLVLCDLAMPLLTGMEFTEEVRVEYPSLPVIVISATGDMVM' A
#
# COMPACT_ATOMS: atom_id res chain seq x y z
N MET A 1 -0.29 -0.52 -15.59
CA MET A 1 0.75 -0.76 -14.55
C MET A 1 1.40 0.59 -14.25
N LEU A 2 1.95 0.86 -13.06
CA LEU A 2 2.40 2.21 -12.61
C LEU A 2 3.32 3.00 -13.60
N GLY A 3 3.86 2.39 -14.64
CA GLY A 3 4.56 3.08 -15.73
C GLY A 3 3.68 3.87 -16.70
N GLU A 4 2.37 3.63 -16.77
CA GLU A 4 1.44 4.35 -17.67
C GLU A 4 0.68 5.49 -16.97
N VAL A 5 0.60 5.45 -15.65
CA VAL A 5 -0.10 6.43 -14.81
C VAL A 5 0.85 6.79 -13.68
N GLN A 6 1.21 8.07 -13.55
CA GLN A 6 1.98 8.58 -12.43
C GLN A 6 1.00 9.06 -11.35
N PRO A 7 0.60 8.20 -10.38
CA PRO A 7 -0.28 8.63 -9.32
C PRO A 7 0.43 9.65 -8.42
N ASP A 8 -0.33 10.57 -7.85
CA ASP A 8 0.16 11.45 -6.79
C ASP A 8 0.01 10.80 -5.40
N LEU A 9 -0.73 9.69 -5.30
CA LEU A 9 -1.01 8.96 -4.06
C LEU A 9 -1.42 7.52 -4.35
N VAL A 10 -0.92 6.58 -3.54
CA VAL A 10 -1.34 5.18 -3.56
C VAL A 10 -2.09 4.84 -2.27
N LEU A 11 -3.23 4.17 -2.41
CA LEU A 11 -4.01 3.60 -1.31
C LEU A 11 -3.91 2.07 -1.41
N CYS A 12 -3.42 1.40 -0.38
CA CYS A 12 -3.34 -0.06 -0.33
C CYS A 12 -3.92 -0.63 0.96
N ASP A 13 -4.42 -1.86 0.92
CA ASP A 13 -4.87 -2.58 2.11
C ASP A 13 -3.66 -3.24 2.80
N LEU A 14 -3.64 -3.28 4.13
CA LEU A 14 -2.66 -4.04 4.88
C LEU A 14 -2.87 -5.55 4.71
N ALA A 15 -4.13 -6.00 4.68
CA ALA A 15 -4.51 -7.41 4.71
C ALA A 15 -4.70 -8.00 3.30
N MET A 16 -3.66 -7.93 2.46
CA MET A 16 -3.67 -8.53 1.14
C MET A 16 -3.11 -9.97 1.18
N PRO A 17 -3.74 -10.95 0.50
CA PRO A 17 -3.13 -12.25 0.30
C PRO A 17 -1.91 -12.12 -0.62
N LEU A 18 -0.84 -12.86 -0.33
CA LEU A 18 0.44 -12.95 -1.08
C LEU A 18 1.48 -11.86 -0.78
N LEU A 19 1.10 -10.58 -0.73
CA LEU A 19 2.02 -9.47 -0.46
C LEU A 19 1.35 -8.53 0.53
N THR A 20 1.98 -8.30 1.68
CA THR A 20 1.42 -7.38 2.68
C THR A 20 1.51 -5.93 2.19
N GLY A 21 0.59 -5.08 2.63
CA GLY A 21 0.65 -3.64 2.30
C GLY A 21 1.95 -2.97 2.75
N MET A 22 2.65 -3.55 3.74
CA MET A 22 3.96 -3.10 4.19
C MET A 22 5.07 -3.46 3.19
N GLU A 23 5.16 -4.72 2.75
CA GLU A 23 6.15 -5.14 1.75
C GLU A 23 5.97 -4.38 0.43
N PHE A 24 4.72 -4.15 0.02
CA PHE A 24 4.41 -3.30 -1.13
C PHE A 24 4.94 -1.87 -0.97
N THR A 25 4.78 -1.29 0.22
CA THR A 25 5.26 0.08 0.50
C THR A 25 6.78 0.16 0.45
N GLU A 26 7.49 -0.89 0.88
CA GLU A 26 8.96 -0.95 0.80
C GLU A 26 9.45 -0.97 -0.65
N GLU A 27 8.86 -1.81 -1.51
CA GLU A 27 9.21 -1.88 -2.94
C GLU A 27 8.92 -0.55 -3.66
N VAL A 28 7.73 0.03 -3.43
CA VAL A 28 7.33 1.29 -4.03
C VAL A 28 8.25 2.43 -3.59
N ARG A 29 8.75 2.43 -2.35
CA ARG A 29 9.65 3.49 -1.89
C ARG A 29 11.05 3.42 -2.51
N VAL A 30 11.50 2.23 -2.95
CA VAL A 30 12.77 2.08 -3.67
C VAL A 30 12.66 2.65 -5.08
N GLU A 31 11.55 2.39 -5.76
CA GLU A 31 11.34 2.79 -7.16
C GLU A 31 10.77 4.21 -7.31
N TYR A 32 9.92 4.63 -6.37
CA TYR A 32 9.22 5.93 -6.34
C TYR A 32 9.31 6.57 -4.94
N PRO A 33 10.50 7.05 -4.52
CA PRO A 33 10.74 7.54 -3.16
C PRO A 33 9.88 8.76 -2.75
N SER A 34 9.37 9.51 -3.72
CA SER A 34 8.51 10.68 -3.50
C SER A 34 7.01 10.38 -3.56
N LEU A 35 6.61 9.15 -3.88
CA LEU A 35 5.20 8.77 -4.02
C LEU A 35 4.62 8.46 -2.63
N PRO A 36 3.66 9.24 -2.11
CA PRO A 36 3.03 8.91 -0.85
C PRO A 36 2.17 7.65 -0.97
N VAL A 37 2.26 6.78 0.03
CA VAL A 37 1.47 5.55 0.16
C VAL A 37 0.71 5.58 1.47
N ILE A 38 -0.61 5.38 1.42
CA ILE A 38 -1.49 5.25 2.57
C ILE A 38 -1.92 3.79 2.67
N VAL A 39 -1.50 3.14 3.74
CA VAL A 39 -1.93 1.79 4.07
C VAL A 39 -3.19 1.86 4.93
N ILE A 40 -4.26 1.23 4.47
CA ILE A 40 -5.52 1.10 5.19
C ILE A 40 -5.56 -0.31 5.76
N SER A 41 -5.75 -0.45 7.07
CA SER A 41 -6.05 -1.73 7.68
C SER A 41 -7.45 -1.67 8.28
N ALA A 42 -8.32 -2.59 7.87
CA ALA A 42 -9.51 -2.89 8.63
C ALA A 42 -9.15 -3.91 9.71
N THR A 43 -8.62 -3.44 10.85
CA THR A 43 -8.53 -4.29 12.04
C THR A 43 -9.96 -4.45 12.55
N GLY A 44 -10.62 -5.52 12.13
CA GLY A 44 -11.91 -5.93 12.66
C GLY A 44 -11.72 -6.41 14.10
N ASP A 45 -11.45 -5.50 15.03
CA ASP A 45 -11.78 -5.73 16.44
C ASP A 45 -13.31 -5.75 16.52
N MET A 46 -13.90 -6.89 16.13
CA MET A 46 -15.14 -7.32 16.74
C MET A 46 -14.78 -7.58 18.21
N VAL A 47 -14.95 -6.53 19.02
CA VAL A 47 -15.09 -6.66 20.45
C VAL A 47 -16.35 -7.52 20.66
N MET A 48 -16.17 -8.83 20.80
CA MET A 48 -17.17 -9.72 21.37
C MET A 48 -17.19 -9.55 22.89
#